data_AF-A0A843CA90-F1
#
_entry.id   AF-A0A843CA90-F1
#
_cell.length_a   1.000
_cell.length_b   1.000
_cell.length_c   1.000
_cell.angle_alpha   90.00
_cell.angle_beta   90.00
_cell.angle_gamma   90.00
#
_symmetry.space_group_name_H-M   'P 1'
#
loop_
_entity.id
_entity.type
_entity.pdbx_description
1 polymer ?
#
loop_
_entity_poly.entity_id
_entity_poly.type
_entity_poly.pdbx_seq_one_letter_code
_entity_poly.pdbx_strand_id
1 'polypeptide(L)'
;MIWTDKFEGNYEIYYSKIDNEFQKVSKPINLSNNNGSSAFPRLHVEDDMIYAIWYDYSPGQSDVFFAKSIDDGKTFLVQNLSNDLKASYNPWIDGVKNNVYVVWNDGCFIWRYGNLFCS
;
A
#
# COMPACT_ATOMS: atom_id res chain seq x y z
N MET A 1 13.26 2.71 -0.40
CA MET A 1 12.59 3.51 0.65
C MET A 1 11.15 3.74 0.24
N ILE A 2 10.23 3.71 1.20
CA ILE A 2 8.83 4.04 0.99
C ILE A 2 8.35 4.95 2.11
N TRP A 3 7.57 5.98 1.81
CA TRP A 3 7.09 6.92 2.82
C TRP A 3 5.76 7.53 2.42
N THR A 4 5.08 8.12 3.40
CA THR A 4 3.91 8.96 3.20
C THR A 4 4.35 10.42 3.17
N ASP A 5 3.89 11.16 2.18
CA ASP A 5 4.12 12.61 2.10
C ASP A 5 2.87 13.32 1.57
N LYS A 6 2.84 14.65 1.65
CA LYS A 6 1.75 15.48 1.15
C LYS A 6 2.30 16.62 0.30
N PHE A 7 1.99 16.57 -1.00
CA PHE A 7 2.29 17.65 -1.93
C PHE A 7 0.97 18.20 -2.50
N GLU A 8 0.50 19.33 -1.96
CA GLU A 8 -0.76 20.00 -2.33
C GLU A 8 -1.98 19.07 -2.48
N GLY A 9 -2.72 18.83 -1.38
CA GLY A 9 -3.95 18.01 -1.42
C GLY A 9 -3.99 16.94 -0.33
N ASN A 10 -4.10 15.68 -0.74
CA ASN A 10 -4.18 14.47 0.07
C ASN A 10 -2.77 13.91 0.41
N TYR A 11 -2.72 12.95 1.33
CA TYR A 11 -1.50 12.19 1.60
C TYR A 11 -1.30 11.10 0.54
N GLU A 12 -0.06 10.89 0.14
CA GLU A 12 0.33 10.01 -0.96
C GLU A 12 1.51 9.13 -0.54
N ILE A 13 1.64 7.95 -1.17
CA ILE A 13 2.75 7.04 -0.97
C ILE A 13 3.81 7.26 -2.03
N TYR A 14 5.02 7.51 -1.59
CA TYR A 14 6.17 7.70 -2.46
C TYR A 14 7.18 6.58 -2.28
N TYR A 15 7.80 6.21 -3.39
CA TYR A 15 8.93 5.30 -3.45
C TYR A 15 10.17 6.01 -3.99
N SER A 16 11.33 5.68 -3.42
CA SER A 16 12.64 6.03 -3.99
C SER A 16 13.66 4.97 -3.61
N LYS A 17 14.61 4.71 -4.51
CA LYS A 17 15.69 3.75 -4.34
C LYS A 17 17.01 4.49 -4.11
N ILE A 18 17.80 3.98 -3.17
CA ILE A 18 19.21 4.33 -3.06
C ILE A 18 20.04 3.30 -3.84
N ASP A 19 21.07 3.75 -4.55
CA ASP A 19 21.99 2.85 -5.24
C ASP A 19 22.78 1.97 -4.25
N ASN A 20 23.41 0.92 -4.80
CA ASN A 20 24.11 -0.07 -3.99
C ASN A 20 25.35 0.51 -3.29
N GLU A 21 25.86 1.62 -3.81
CA GLU A 21 27.01 2.37 -3.28
C GLU A 21 26.60 3.45 -2.27
N PHE A 22 25.30 3.60 -1.99
CA PHE A 22 24.73 4.61 -1.08
C PHE A 22 25.07 6.06 -1.45
N GLN A 23 25.30 6.35 -2.72
CA GLN A 23 25.69 7.66 -3.24
C GLN A 23 24.54 8.42 -3.90
N LYS A 24 23.56 7.72 -4.46
CA LYS A 24 22.50 8.33 -5.27
C LYS A 24 21.12 7.87 -4.84
N VAL A 25 20.23 8.84 -4.67
CA VAL A 25 18.81 8.63 -4.43
C VAL A 25 18.04 8.89 -5.73
N SER A 26 17.18 7.96 -6.13
CA SER A 26 16.33 8.13 -7.32
C SER A 26 15.29 9.22 -7.10
N LYS A 27 14.79 9.80 -8.20
CA LYS A 27 13.62 10.69 -8.11
C LYS A 27 12.45 9.92 -7.47
N PRO A 28 11.69 10.53 -6.53
CA PRO A 28 10.50 9.92 -5.97
C PRO A 28 9.46 9.58 -7.05
N ILE A 29 8.83 8.41 -6.91
CA ILE A 29 7.68 7.96 -7.71
C ILE A 29 6.46 7.98 -6.80
N ASN A 30 5.38 8.67 -7.19
CA ASN A 30 4.09 8.58 -6.49
C ASN A 30 3.39 7.27 -6.89
N LEU A 31 3.16 6.38 -5.92
CA LEU A 31 2.55 5.06 -6.14
C LEU A 31 1.01 5.09 -6.03
N SER A 32 0.44 5.91 -5.15
CA SER A 32 -1.00 5.93 -4.89
C SER A 32 -1.76 6.85 -5.86
N ASN A 33 -1.19 8.01 -6.17
CA ASN A 33 -1.60 9.01 -7.15
C ASN A 33 -3.11 9.04 -7.46
N ASN A 34 -3.92 9.30 -6.43
CA ASN A 34 -5.37 9.34 -6.54
C ASN A 34 -5.94 10.48 -5.68
N ASN A 35 -7.27 10.61 -5.58
CA ASN A 35 -7.88 11.73 -4.85
C ASN A 35 -8.01 11.48 -3.32
N GLY A 36 -7.75 10.25 -2.88
CA GLY A 36 -7.85 9.76 -1.50
C GLY A 36 -6.53 9.82 -0.73
N SER A 37 -6.60 9.91 0.60
CA SER A 37 -5.38 9.95 1.42
C SER A 37 -4.83 8.55 1.67
N SER A 38 -3.63 8.28 1.19
CA SER A 38 -2.91 7.04 1.44
C SER A 38 -1.96 7.11 2.63
N ALA A 39 -1.83 6.01 3.38
CA ALA A 39 -0.97 5.94 4.55
C ALA A 39 -0.50 4.52 4.90
N PHE A 40 0.40 4.45 5.88
CA PHE A 40 0.98 3.22 6.44
C PHE A 40 1.59 2.28 5.40
N PRO A 41 2.53 2.78 4.57
CA PRO A 41 3.17 1.93 3.61
C PRO A 41 4.02 0.84 4.27
N ARG A 42 4.13 -0.30 3.60
CA ARG A 42 5.13 -1.34 3.85
C ARG A 42 5.80 -1.72 2.54
N LEU A 43 7.04 -2.19 2.63
CA LEU A 43 7.87 -2.59 1.51
C LEU A 43 8.41 -4.00 1.78
N HIS A 44 8.41 -4.84 0.76
CA HIS A 44 9.07 -6.14 0.76
C HIS A 44 9.86 -6.29 -0.55
N VAL A 45 11.00 -6.98 -0.50
CA VAL A 45 11.85 -7.24 -1.68
C VAL A 45 12.23 -8.71 -1.66
N GLU A 46 11.95 -9.42 -2.76
CA GLU A 46 12.29 -10.84 -2.96
C GLU A 46 12.68 -11.03 -4.43
N ASP A 47 13.82 -11.68 -4.70
CA ASP A 47 14.33 -11.97 -6.05
C ASP A 47 14.28 -10.77 -7.02
N ASP A 48 14.83 -9.62 -6.60
CA ASP A 48 14.84 -8.33 -7.34
C ASP A 48 13.46 -7.74 -7.66
N MET A 49 12.37 -8.37 -7.20
CA MET A 49 11.02 -7.83 -7.27
C MET A 49 10.75 -6.97 -6.04
N ILE A 50 10.19 -5.80 -6.27
CA ILE A 50 9.81 -4.87 -5.20
C ILE A 50 8.31 -4.86 -5.07
N TYR A 51 7.86 -5.04 -3.83
CA TYR A 51 6.46 -5.08 -3.46
C TYR A 51 6.19 -3.99 -2.44
N ALA A 52 5.17 -3.18 -2.69
CA ALA A 52 4.70 -2.18 -1.77
C ALA A 52 3.22 -2.42 -1.48
N ILE A 53 2.83 -2.15 -0.24
CA ILE A 53 1.43 -2.12 0.17
C ILE A 53 1.17 -0.87 0.98
N TRP A 54 -0.07 -0.40 0.96
CA TRP A 54 -0.56 0.71 1.77
C TRP A 54 -2.07 0.57 1.90
N TYR A 55 -2.68 1.36 2.78
CA TYR A 55 -4.11 1.60 2.65
C TYR A 55 -4.36 3.01 2.12
N ASP A 56 -5.43 3.15 1.36
CA ASP A 56 -5.90 4.41 0.80
C ASP A 56 -7.28 4.73 1.34
N TYR A 57 -7.48 5.96 1.78
CA TYR A 57 -8.78 6.51 2.14
C TYR A 57 -9.30 7.39 1.00
N SER A 58 -9.94 6.75 0.04
CA SER A 58 -10.73 7.40 -1.00
C SER A 58 -12.17 7.63 -0.51
N PRO A 59 -12.92 8.62 -1.03
CA PRO A 59 -14.23 8.97 -0.48
C PRO A 59 -15.21 7.78 -0.51
N GLY A 60 -15.54 7.24 0.67
CA GLY A 60 -16.51 6.15 0.85
C GLY A 60 -16.04 5.02 1.77
N GLN A 61 -14.76 4.60 1.67
CA GLN A 61 -14.15 3.57 2.52
C GLN A 61 -12.62 3.57 2.37
N SER A 62 -11.91 2.90 3.30
CA SER A 62 -10.49 2.60 3.10
C SER A 62 -10.29 1.26 2.40
N ASP A 63 -9.32 1.18 1.51
CA ASP A 63 -8.95 -0.05 0.81
C ASP A 63 -7.45 -0.32 0.94
N VAL A 64 -7.04 -1.58 0.83
CA VAL A 64 -5.65 -2.00 0.79
C VAL A 64 -5.20 -2.12 -0.66
N PHE A 65 -4.15 -1.38 -0.99
CA PHE A 65 -3.53 -1.36 -2.30
C PHE A 65 -2.17 -2.05 -2.26
N PHE A 66 -1.77 -2.54 -3.43
CA PHE A 66 -0.55 -3.25 -3.69
C PHE A 66 0.11 -2.70 -4.95
N ALA A 67 1.44 -2.59 -4.93
CA ALA A 67 2.24 -2.30 -6.10
C ALA A 67 3.38 -3.30 -6.27
N LYS A 68 3.64 -3.70 -7.51
CA LYS A 68 4.77 -4.57 -7.88
C LYS A 68 5.65 -3.90 -8.93
N SER A 69 6.95 -3.96 -8.72
CA SER A 69 7.97 -3.67 -9.74
C SER A 69 8.77 -4.93 -10.06
N ILE A 70 9.06 -5.12 -11.35
CA ILE A 70 9.91 -6.19 -11.89
C ILE A 70 11.12 -5.62 -12.64
N ASP A 71 11.35 -4.31 -12.56
CA ASP A 71 12.32 -3.56 -13.35
C ASP A 71 13.21 -2.67 -12.50
N ASP A 72 13.52 -3.15 -11.29
CA ASP A 72 14.36 -2.48 -10.30
C ASP A 72 13.77 -1.16 -9.75
N GLY A 73 12.44 -1.09 -9.65
CA GLY A 73 11.73 0.05 -9.09
C GLY A 73 11.63 1.24 -10.05
N LYS A 74 11.79 1.01 -11.37
CA LYS A 74 11.61 2.04 -12.40
C LYS A 74 10.14 2.26 -12.72
N THR A 75 9.36 1.18 -12.75
CA THR A 75 7.91 1.21 -12.93
C THR A 75 7.21 0.29 -11.93
N PHE A 76 5.96 0.61 -11.61
CA PHE A 76 5.13 -0.14 -10.68
C PHE A 76 3.76 -0.40 -11.29
N LEU A 77 3.28 -1.63 -11.17
CA LEU A 77 1.91 -2.01 -11.46
C LEU A 77 1.12 -1.98 -10.15
N VAL A 78 0.08 -1.14 -10.09
CA VAL A 78 -0.74 -0.90 -8.89
C VAL A 78 -2.09 -1.60 -9.00
N GLN A 79 -2.55 -2.21 -7.91
CA GLN A 79 -3.83 -2.93 -7.81
C GLN A 79 -4.49 -2.71 -6.44
N ASN A 80 -5.83 -2.58 -6.40
CA ASN A 80 -6.63 -2.65 -5.18
C ASN A 80 -6.87 -4.12 -4.81
N LEU A 81 -6.44 -4.56 -3.62
CA LEU A 81 -6.56 -5.93 -3.15
C LEU A 81 -7.84 -6.20 -2.36
N SER A 82 -8.27 -5.24 -1.52
CA SER A 82 -9.44 -5.45 -0.67
C SER A 82 -10.75 -5.27 -1.42
N ASN A 83 -10.84 -4.24 -2.28
CA ASN A 83 -11.94 -3.89 -3.19
C ASN A 83 -13.32 -4.50 -2.84
N ASP A 84 -13.74 -4.36 -1.59
CA ASP A 84 -14.99 -4.90 -1.08
C ASP A 84 -15.85 -3.77 -0.52
N LEU A 85 -16.84 -4.07 0.32
CA LEU A 85 -17.71 -3.04 0.91
C LEU A 85 -17.30 -2.65 2.33
N LYS A 86 -16.19 -3.19 2.84
CA LYS A 86 -15.70 -3.01 4.20
C LYS A 86 -14.42 -2.19 4.17
N ALA A 87 -14.30 -1.27 5.12
CA ALA A 87 -13.06 -0.52 5.27
C ALA A 87 -11.90 -1.46 5.63
N SER A 88 -10.87 -1.54 4.81
CA SER A 88 -9.66 -2.34 5.06
C SER A 88 -8.52 -1.46 5.57
N TYR A 89 -7.78 -1.92 6.58
CA TYR A 89 -6.74 -1.13 7.24
C TYR A 89 -5.59 -1.99 7.79
N ASN A 90 -4.50 -1.32 8.16
CA ASN A 90 -3.29 -1.91 8.74
C ASN A 90 -2.71 -3.09 7.92
N PRO A 91 -2.41 -2.89 6.62
CA PRO A 91 -1.90 -3.98 5.82
C PRO A 91 -0.47 -4.35 6.24
N TRP A 92 -0.16 -5.64 6.13
CA TRP A 92 1.17 -6.21 6.33
C TRP A 92 1.53 -7.12 5.15
N ILE A 93 2.82 -7.18 4.83
CA ILE A 93 3.34 -7.94 3.70
C ILE A 93 4.55 -8.76 4.15
N ASP A 94 4.63 -10.00 3.68
CA ASP A 94 5.81 -10.84 3.82
C ASP A 94 5.94 -11.81 2.63
N GLY A 95 7.14 -12.35 2.41
CA GLY A 95 7.47 -13.22 1.29
C GLY A 95 8.14 -14.51 1.72
N VAL A 96 7.78 -15.62 1.06
CA VAL A 96 8.45 -16.90 1.23
C VAL A 96 8.37 -17.75 -0.04
N LYS A 97 9.52 -18.25 -0.50
CA LYS A 97 9.64 -19.19 -1.63
C LYS A 97 8.91 -18.64 -2.88
N ASN A 98 9.18 -17.40 -3.24
CA ASN A 98 8.62 -16.74 -4.43
C ASN A 98 7.10 -16.47 -4.34
N ASN A 99 6.55 -16.51 -3.12
CA ASN A 99 5.16 -16.14 -2.86
C ASN A 99 5.15 -14.95 -1.91
N VAL A 100 4.30 -13.97 -2.21
CA VAL A 100 4.07 -12.81 -1.36
C VAL A 100 2.68 -12.90 -0.74
N TYR A 101 2.61 -12.73 0.56
CA TYR A 101 1.39 -12.76 1.35
C TYR A 101 1.10 -11.36 1.86
N VAL A 102 -0.12 -10.90 1.64
CA VAL A 102 -0.62 -9.63 2.16
C VAL A 102 -1.79 -9.93 3.07
N VAL A 103 -1.76 -9.38 4.28
CA VAL A 103 -2.83 -9.50 5.28
C VAL A 103 -3.27 -8.12 5.73
N TRP A 104 -4.53 -7.97 6.12
CA TRP A 104 -5.10 -6.72 6.60
C TRP A 104 -6.26 -6.99 7.56
N ASN A 105 -6.73 -5.94 8.21
CA ASN A 105 -7.94 -5.99 9.01
C ASN A 105 -9.11 -5.42 8.23
N ASP A 106 -10.22 -6.15 8.18
CA ASP A 106 -11.48 -5.63 7.67
C ASP A 106 -12.28 -4.93 8.78
N GLY A 107 -12.98 -3.88 8.37
CA GLY A 107 -14.01 -3.23 9.15
C GLY A 107 -15.23 -4.13 9.25
N CYS A 108 -15.94 -4.04 10.37
CA CYS A 108 -17.23 -4.68 10.52
C CYS A 108 -18.33 -3.70 10.06
N PHE A 109 -19.36 -4.20 9.35
CA PHE A 109 -20.60 -3.44 9.21
C PHE A 109 -21.25 -3.26 10.59
N ILE A 110 -21.60 -2.02 10.94
CA ILE A 110 -22.63 -1.68 11.94
C ILE A 110 -23.52 -0.68 11.20
N TRP A 111 -24.81 -0.94 10.98
CA TRP A 111 -25.86 -0.84 11.99
C TRP A 111 -27.06 -1.76 11.68
N ARG A 112 -27.29 -2.78 12.52
CA ARG A 112 -28.64 -3.26 12.83
C ARG A 112 -28.69 -3.71 14.28
N TYR A 113 -29.48 -2.99 15.09
CA TYR A 113 -29.86 -3.38 16.45
C TYR A 113 -28.75 -3.49 17.51
N GLY A 114 -27.77 -2.58 17.51
CA GLY A 114 -27.00 -2.26 18.72
C GLY A 114 -26.04 -3.33 19.26
N ASN A 115 -25.68 -4.35 18.47
CA ASN A 115 -24.66 -5.33 18.86
C ASN A 115 -23.56 -5.44 17.79
N LEU A 116 -22.31 -5.53 18.25
CA LEU A 116 -21.13 -5.84 17.45
C LEU A 116 -20.94 -7.36 17.39
N PHE A 117 -20.88 -7.93 16.19
CA PHE A 117 -20.42 -9.30 15.99
C PHE A 117 -19.30 -9.30 14.95
N CYS A 118 -18.12 -9.77 15.35
CA CYS A 118 -17.06 -10.18 14.44
C CYS A 118 -17.27 -11.67 14.11
N SER A 119 -17.22 -12.05 12.83
CA SER A 119 -17.09 -13.46 12.43
C SER A 119 -15.65 -13.91 12.52
#